data_AF-A0AB35L2X5-F1
#
_entry.id   AF-A0AB35L2X5-F1
#
_cell.length_a   1.000
_cell.length_b   1.000
_cell.length_c   1.000
_cell.angle_alpha   90.00
_cell.angle_beta   90.00
_cell.angle_gamma   90.00
#
_symmetry.space_group_name_H-M   'P 1'
#
loop_
_entity.id
_entity.type
_entity.pdbx_description
1 polymer ?
#
loop_
_entity_poly.entity_id
_entity_poly.type
_entity_poly.pdbx_seq_one_letter_code
_entity_poly.pdbx_strand_id
1 'polypeptide(L)'
;MADALGAISQALALANEQIESHNATVANLGKEKQQLASQVWKHIVAIELAPALQDCSTKKRGLVGAITALNGKIEAAEADRRQVEKEIAELERATTSIQPTIDAINTLLASFGFHGFSLAKADSGTAYVLRRPDGMDAKETLSEGERTFVTFLYFYHLLKGSDSESGVTTDRIVVFDDPVSSLDSDILFIVSSLIKALFDEVRQGTGHIKQVFVLTHNVYFHKEVTFNARRTDRNAMRSEETFWVVRKSHHSSRVEAHTSNPIVTSYELLWAEVRRADRSNLSIQNTLRRILENYFKILGGSDTDDICNLFEGREKVICRSLFSWVNDGSHFAHDDLYVAVDDAMVESYLNIFKAIFVKSGHLAHYKMMMREAYSDDSEIAAKTQEQQADAQGAVHA
;
A
#
# COMPACT_ATOMS: atom_id res chain seq x y z
N MET A 1 33.03 15.64 -126.31
CA MET A 1 31.56 15.80 -126.31
C MET A 1 30.84 14.59 -125.75
N ALA A 2 31.17 13.35 -126.16
CA ALA A 2 30.50 12.13 -125.67
C ALA A 2 30.60 11.88 -124.15
N ASP A 3 31.75 12.18 -123.54
CA ASP A 3 32.00 11.92 -122.10
C ASP A 3 31.19 12.86 -121.18
N ALA A 4 31.08 14.13 -121.58
CA ALA A 4 30.24 15.11 -120.88
C ALA A 4 28.74 14.77 -120.99
N LEU A 5 28.30 14.23 -122.13
CA LEU A 5 26.91 13.79 -122.34
C LEU A 5 26.56 12.56 -121.47
N GLY A 6 27.50 11.64 -121.26
CA GLY A 6 27.33 10.48 -120.39
C GLY A 6 27.17 10.86 -118.91
N ALA A 7 28.03 11.75 -118.40
CA ALA A 7 27.92 12.26 -117.03
C ALA A 7 26.59 13.00 -116.78
N ILE A 8 26.13 13.80 -117.75
CA ILE A 8 24.84 14.48 -117.69
C ILE A 8 23.68 13.48 -117.65
N SER A 9 23.74 12.41 -118.45
CA SER A 9 22.71 11.37 -118.46
C SER A 9 22.63 10.60 -117.14
N GLN A 10 23.77 10.32 -116.50
CA GLN A 10 23.80 9.65 -115.20
C GLN A 10 23.28 10.56 -114.07
N ALA A 11 23.65 11.84 -114.10
CA ALA A 11 23.11 12.83 -113.17
C ALA A 11 21.58 12.99 -113.34
N LEU A 12 21.07 12.97 -114.58
CA LEU A 12 19.64 13.00 -114.87
C LEU A 12 18.92 11.74 -114.37
N ALA A 13 19.53 10.56 -114.52
CA ALA A 13 18.95 9.31 -114.03
C ALA A 13 18.82 9.32 -112.50
N LEU A 14 19.89 9.71 -111.78
CA LEU A 14 19.87 9.83 -110.33
C LEU A 14 18.87 10.90 -109.85
N ALA A 15 18.79 12.03 -110.55
CA ALA A 15 17.81 13.07 -110.25
C ALA A 15 16.37 12.57 -110.46
N ASN A 16 16.10 11.83 -111.54
CA ASN A 16 14.79 11.26 -111.80
C ASN A 16 14.41 10.20 -110.76
N GLU A 17 15.35 9.36 -110.33
CA GLU A 17 15.12 8.39 -109.26
C GLU A 17 14.77 9.09 -107.93
N GLN A 18 15.47 10.18 -107.60
CA GLN A 18 15.13 11.02 -106.44
C GLN A 18 13.77 11.69 -106.58
N ILE A 19 13.40 12.16 -107.79
CA ILE A 19 12.10 12.76 -108.08
C ILE A 19 10.98 11.72 -107.94
N GLU A 20 11.16 10.51 -108.48
CA GLU A 20 10.20 9.43 -108.36
C GLU A 20 10.01 8.99 -106.91
N SER A 21 11.10 8.86 -106.16
CA SER A 21 11.07 8.56 -104.72
C SER A 21 10.31 9.65 -103.95
N HIS A 22 10.61 10.92 -104.20
CA HIS A 22 9.93 12.04 -103.57
C HIS A 22 8.43 12.08 -103.93
N ASN A 23 8.08 11.91 -105.20
CA ASN A 23 6.69 11.89 -105.65
C ASN A 23 5.91 10.72 -105.03
N ALA A 24 6.54 9.56 -104.88
CA ALA A 24 5.95 8.41 -104.17
C ALA A 24 5.72 8.70 -102.68
N THR A 25 6.64 9.41 -102.01
CA THR A 25 6.46 9.89 -100.63
C THR A 25 5.33 10.91 -100.54
N VAL A 26 5.23 11.85 -101.48
CA VAL A 26 4.16 12.88 -101.51
C VAL A 26 2.80 12.25 -101.78
N ALA A 27 2.71 11.29 -102.70
CA ALA A 27 1.48 10.54 -102.97
C ALA A 27 1.00 9.74 -101.75
N ASN A 28 1.93 9.28 -100.90
CA ASN A 28 1.66 8.51 -99.68
C ASN A 28 1.85 9.30 -98.39
N LEU A 29 1.85 10.64 -98.45
CA LEU A 29 2.28 11.52 -97.35
C LEU A 29 1.57 11.24 -96.01
N GLY A 30 0.29 10.89 -96.05
CA GLY A 30 -0.47 10.54 -94.84
C GLY A 30 0.08 9.28 -94.13
N LYS A 31 0.41 8.24 -94.89
CA LYS A 31 0.97 6.98 -94.37
C LYS A 31 2.41 7.17 -93.90
N GLU A 32 3.21 7.92 -94.66
CA GLU A 32 4.60 8.24 -94.32
C GLU A 32 4.68 9.08 -93.04
N LYS A 33 3.79 10.06 -92.85
CA LYS A 33 3.70 10.82 -91.58
C LYS A 33 3.35 9.93 -90.39
N GLN A 34 2.42 8.99 -90.55
CA GLN A 34 2.05 8.06 -89.48
C GLN A 34 3.19 7.09 -89.15
N GLN A 35 3.89 6.59 -90.17
CA GLN A 35 5.06 5.73 -89.98
C GLN A 35 6.19 6.49 -89.28
N LEU A 36 6.49 7.70 -89.72
CA LEU A 36 7.49 8.55 -89.07
C LEU A 36 7.10 8.86 -87.62
N ALA A 37 5.85 9.23 -87.34
CA ALA A 37 5.38 9.45 -85.97
C ALA A 37 5.56 8.19 -85.10
N SER A 38 5.24 7.00 -85.63
CA SER A 38 5.45 5.73 -84.94
C SER A 38 6.93 5.44 -84.70
N GLN A 39 7.80 5.70 -85.68
CA GLN A 39 9.25 5.55 -85.55
C GLN A 39 9.83 6.52 -84.53
N VAL A 40 9.37 7.77 -84.49
CA VAL A 40 9.78 8.77 -83.50
C VAL A 40 9.34 8.34 -82.11
N TRP A 41 8.09 7.89 -81.92
CA TRP A 41 7.64 7.34 -80.63
C TRP A 41 8.46 6.12 -80.20
N LYS A 42 8.77 5.22 -81.15
CA LYS A 42 9.60 4.05 -80.88
C LYS A 42 11.02 4.46 -80.47
N HIS A 43 11.61 5.45 -81.13
CA HIS A 43 12.92 5.99 -80.79
C HIS A 43 12.92 6.64 -79.39
N ILE A 44 11.93 7.49 -79.10
CA ILE A 44 11.80 8.14 -77.80
C ILE A 44 11.63 7.09 -76.68
N VAL A 45 10.78 6.09 -76.86
CA VAL A 45 10.51 5.10 -75.80
C VAL A 45 11.65 4.08 -75.66
N ALA A 46 12.17 3.55 -76.77
CA ALA A 46 13.13 2.45 -76.76
C ALA A 46 14.59 2.89 -76.64
N ILE A 47 14.91 4.15 -76.93
CA ILE A 47 16.29 4.67 -76.86
C ILE A 47 16.38 5.77 -75.80
N GLU A 48 15.68 6.89 -75.97
CA GLU A 48 15.81 8.06 -75.07
C GLU A 48 15.31 7.77 -73.65
N LEU A 49 14.12 7.18 -73.52
CA LEU A 49 13.48 6.91 -72.22
C LEU A 49 13.81 5.53 -71.65
N ALA A 50 14.43 4.63 -72.42
CA ALA A 50 14.73 3.28 -71.96
C ALA A 50 15.57 3.24 -70.67
N PRO A 51 16.63 4.08 -70.50
CA PRO A 51 17.39 4.13 -69.25
C PRO A 51 16.53 4.59 -68.06
N ALA A 52 15.70 5.63 -68.24
CA ALA A 52 14.85 6.18 -67.20
C ALA A 52 13.73 5.20 -66.79
N LEU A 53 13.14 4.50 -67.75
CA LEU A 53 12.14 3.45 -67.53
C LEU A 53 12.76 2.25 -66.79
N GLN A 54 13.99 1.87 -67.14
CA GLN A 54 14.71 0.79 -66.48
C GLN A 54 15.08 1.14 -65.04
N ASP A 55 15.55 2.38 -64.79
CA ASP A 55 15.82 2.87 -63.43
C ASP A 55 14.54 2.91 -62.58
N CYS A 56 13.44 3.44 -63.13
CA CYS A 56 12.14 3.45 -62.46
C CYS A 56 11.63 2.03 -62.14
N SER A 57 11.74 1.10 -63.09
CA SER A 57 11.38 -0.31 -62.90
C SER A 57 12.22 -0.96 -61.79
N THR A 58 13.53 -0.68 -61.78
CA THR A 58 14.46 -1.19 -60.75
C THR A 58 14.12 -0.65 -59.36
N LYS A 59 13.91 0.66 -59.25
CA LYS A 59 13.50 1.32 -58.00
C LYS A 59 12.17 0.79 -57.50
N LYS A 60 11.17 0.67 -58.39
CA LYS A 60 9.87 0.09 -58.05
C LYS A 60 10.01 -1.33 -57.51
N ARG A 61 10.82 -2.17 -58.16
CA ARG A 61 11.07 -3.55 -57.71
C ARG A 61 11.75 -3.60 -56.35
N GLY A 62 12.73 -2.72 -56.11
CA GLY A 62 13.39 -2.58 -54.81
C GLY A 62 12.41 -2.19 -53.69
N LEU A 63 11.55 -1.19 -53.95
CA LEU A 63 10.53 -0.76 -53.00
C LEU A 63 9.49 -1.84 -52.72
N VAL A 64 9.00 -2.53 -53.77
CA VAL A 64 8.06 -3.66 -53.60
C VAL A 64 8.70 -4.77 -52.78
N GLY A 65 9.96 -5.14 -53.06
CA GLY A 65 10.68 -6.14 -52.27
C GLY A 65 10.83 -5.73 -50.80
N ALA A 66 11.13 -4.46 -50.52
CA ALA A 66 11.21 -3.93 -49.16
C ALA A 66 9.86 -3.98 -48.43
N ILE A 67 8.76 -3.60 -49.11
CA ILE A 67 7.40 -3.68 -48.56
C ILE A 67 7.05 -5.14 -48.23
N THR A 68 7.31 -6.08 -49.14
CA THR A 68 7.05 -7.51 -48.90
C THR A 68 7.86 -8.03 -47.71
N ALA A 69 9.13 -7.66 -47.60
CA ALA A 69 9.98 -8.07 -46.48
C ALA A 69 9.51 -7.47 -45.14
N LEU A 70 9.08 -6.21 -45.11
CA LEU A 70 8.54 -5.58 -43.91
C LEU A 70 7.21 -6.20 -43.49
N ASN A 71 6.31 -6.46 -44.44
CA ASN A 71 5.04 -7.14 -44.14
C ASN A 71 5.27 -8.54 -43.57
N GLY A 72 6.21 -9.32 -44.12
CA GLY A 72 6.57 -10.62 -43.55
C GLY A 72 7.11 -10.53 -42.11
N LYS A 73 7.88 -9.48 -41.78
CA LYS A 73 8.33 -9.22 -40.41
C LYS A 73 7.18 -8.85 -39.48
N ILE A 74 6.22 -8.05 -39.95
CA ILE A 74 5.02 -7.68 -39.19
C ILE A 74 4.18 -8.92 -38.90
N GLU A 75 3.92 -9.76 -39.91
CA GLU A 75 3.16 -11.00 -39.74
C GLU A 75 3.82 -11.96 -38.75
N ALA A 76 5.15 -12.10 -38.82
CA ALA A 76 5.91 -12.90 -37.87
C ALA A 76 5.81 -12.35 -36.44
N ALA A 77 6.02 -11.04 -36.26
CA ALA A 77 5.90 -10.40 -34.95
C ALA A 77 4.48 -10.48 -34.37
N GLU A 78 3.44 -10.39 -35.21
CA GLU A 78 2.06 -10.61 -34.79
C GLU A 78 1.78 -12.06 -34.41
N ALA A 79 2.37 -13.03 -35.11
CA ALA A 79 2.27 -14.44 -34.76
C ALA A 79 2.95 -14.71 -33.41
N ASP A 80 4.14 -14.17 -33.19
CA ASP A 80 4.86 -14.26 -31.91
C ASP A 80 4.05 -13.60 -30.79
N ARG A 81 3.47 -12.41 -31.02
CA ARG A 81 2.62 -11.74 -30.04
C ARG A 81 1.42 -12.61 -29.65
N ARG A 82 0.72 -13.18 -30.64
CA ARG A 82 -0.43 -14.08 -30.40
C ARG A 82 -0.03 -15.33 -29.60
N GLN A 83 1.16 -15.88 -29.86
CA GLN A 83 1.67 -17.04 -29.15
C GLN A 83 1.98 -16.69 -27.68
N VAL A 84 2.65 -15.56 -27.44
CA VAL A 84 2.94 -15.08 -26.08
C VAL A 84 1.65 -14.73 -25.32
N GLU A 85 0.68 -14.07 -25.96
CA GLU A 85 -0.64 -13.80 -25.37
C GLU A 85 -1.36 -15.09 -24.96
N LYS A 86 -1.25 -16.15 -25.76
CA LYS A 86 -1.82 -17.46 -25.44
C LYS A 86 -1.10 -18.13 -24.27
N GLU A 87 0.22 -18.08 -24.22
CA GLU A 87 1.02 -18.62 -23.11
C GLU A 87 0.71 -17.88 -21.80
N ILE A 88 0.57 -16.55 -21.85
CA ILE A 88 0.11 -15.74 -20.72
C ILE A 88 -1.26 -16.22 -20.25
N ALA A 89 -2.24 -16.35 -21.14
CA ALA A 89 -3.58 -16.82 -20.77
C ALA A 89 -3.57 -18.25 -20.18
N GLU A 90 -2.71 -19.14 -20.67
CA GLU A 90 -2.55 -20.50 -20.14
C GLU A 90 -1.93 -20.52 -18.74
N LEU A 91 -0.86 -19.74 -18.52
CA LEU A 91 -0.22 -19.54 -17.21
C LEU A 91 -1.16 -18.85 -16.22
N GLU A 92 -1.93 -17.86 -16.69
CA GLU A 92 -2.94 -17.17 -15.91
C GLU A 92 -4.05 -18.14 -15.51
N ARG A 93 -4.58 -18.96 -16.42
CA ARG A 93 -5.59 -19.98 -16.10
C ARG A 93 -5.07 -21.03 -15.11
N ALA A 94 -3.78 -21.38 -15.20
CA ALA A 94 -3.13 -22.25 -14.21
C ALA A 94 -3.04 -21.58 -12.82
N THR A 95 -2.92 -20.24 -12.78
CA THR A 95 -2.78 -19.44 -11.55
C THR A 95 -4.12 -18.97 -10.96
N THR A 96 -5.14 -18.71 -11.79
CA THR A 96 -6.53 -18.36 -11.43
C THR A 96 -7.38 -19.59 -11.10
N SER A 97 -6.79 -20.78 -11.14
CA SER A 97 -7.43 -21.97 -10.60
C SER A 97 -7.88 -21.69 -9.16
N ILE A 98 -9.19 -21.82 -8.94
CA ILE A 98 -9.82 -21.75 -7.61
C ILE A 98 -9.15 -22.71 -6.62
N GLN A 99 -8.54 -23.80 -7.13
CA GLN A 99 -7.97 -24.86 -6.30
C GLN A 99 -6.71 -24.44 -5.51
N PRO A 100 -5.64 -23.85 -6.10
CA PRO A 100 -4.53 -23.26 -5.33
C PRO A 100 -4.96 -22.31 -4.23
N THR A 101 -5.95 -21.45 -4.48
CA THR A 101 -6.49 -20.53 -3.47
C THR A 101 -7.21 -21.28 -2.36
N ILE A 102 -8.04 -22.26 -2.70
CA ILE A 102 -8.66 -23.17 -1.73
C ILE A 102 -7.61 -23.88 -0.87
N ASP A 103 -6.61 -24.48 -1.51
CA ASP A 103 -5.58 -25.26 -0.84
C ASP A 103 -4.75 -24.38 0.10
N ALA A 104 -4.39 -23.17 -0.33
CA ALA A 104 -3.65 -22.22 0.48
C ALA A 104 -4.47 -21.72 1.68
N ILE A 105 -5.74 -21.33 1.47
CA ILE A 105 -6.64 -20.91 2.55
C ILE A 105 -6.85 -22.06 3.54
N ASN A 106 -7.12 -23.27 3.06
CA ASN A 106 -7.33 -24.45 3.92
C ASN A 106 -6.07 -24.84 4.69
N THR A 107 -4.88 -24.69 4.08
CA THR A 107 -3.61 -24.91 4.77
C THR A 107 -3.44 -23.92 5.92
N LEU A 108 -3.76 -22.63 5.69
CA LEU A 108 -3.72 -21.62 6.75
C LEU A 108 -4.74 -21.94 7.84
N LEU A 109 -6.01 -22.20 7.50
CA LEU A 109 -7.05 -22.57 8.46
C LEU A 109 -6.60 -23.77 9.33
N ALA A 110 -6.10 -24.83 8.71
CA ALA A 110 -5.61 -26.01 9.43
C ALA A 110 -4.40 -25.71 10.32
N SER A 111 -3.45 -24.91 9.84
CA SER A 111 -2.25 -24.53 10.61
C SER A 111 -2.56 -23.73 11.87
N PHE A 112 -3.72 -23.06 11.89
CA PHE A 112 -4.19 -22.24 12.99
C PHE A 112 -5.32 -22.89 13.81
N GLY A 113 -5.56 -24.19 13.62
CA GLY A 113 -6.51 -24.97 14.42
C GLY A 113 -7.98 -24.82 14.02
N PHE A 114 -8.29 -24.15 12.90
CA PHE A 114 -9.63 -24.08 12.35
C PHE A 114 -9.96 -25.38 11.62
N HIS A 115 -10.43 -26.38 12.38
CA HIS A 115 -10.89 -27.67 11.84
C HIS A 115 -12.42 -27.75 11.68
N GLY A 116 -13.14 -26.73 12.16
CA GLY A 116 -14.59 -26.69 12.15
C GLY A 116 -15.21 -26.47 10.77
N PHE A 117 -14.45 -26.00 9.79
CA PHE A 117 -14.90 -25.81 8.40
C PHE A 117 -13.71 -25.77 7.43
N SER A 118 -13.98 -25.88 6.13
CA SER A 118 -12.99 -25.73 5.06
C SER A 118 -13.62 -25.04 3.84
N LEU A 119 -12.79 -24.39 3.04
CA LEU A 119 -13.16 -23.84 1.75
C LEU A 119 -13.21 -24.97 0.71
N ALA A 120 -14.25 -25.00 -0.10
CA ALA A 120 -14.46 -25.98 -1.16
C ALA A 120 -14.96 -25.29 -2.42
N LYS A 121 -14.82 -25.97 -3.56
CA LYS A 121 -15.35 -25.49 -4.84
C LYS A 121 -16.86 -25.74 -4.89
N ALA A 122 -17.62 -24.73 -5.31
CA ALA A 122 -19.04 -24.87 -5.59
C ALA A 122 -19.27 -25.80 -6.79
N ASP A 123 -20.45 -26.43 -6.85
CA ASP A 123 -20.83 -27.31 -7.97
C ASP A 123 -20.90 -26.55 -9.31
N SER A 124 -21.12 -25.23 -9.27
CA SER A 124 -21.07 -24.33 -10.44
C SER A 124 -19.66 -24.14 -11.01
N GLY A 125 -18.63 -24.54 -10.28
CA GLY A 125 -17.24 -24.52 -10.72
C GLY A 125 -16.52 -23.17 -10.64
N THR A 126 -17.22 -22.08 -10.34
CA THR A 126 -16.67 -20.70 -10.31
C THR A 126 -16.77 -20.01 -8.95
N ALA A 127 -17.41 -20.63 -7.97
CA ALA A 127 -17.64 -20.05 -6.64
C ALA A 127 -17.02 -20.89 -5.53
N TYR A 128 -16.86 -20.27 -4.36
CA TYR A 128 -16.40 -20.92 -3.13
C TYR A 128 -17.60 -21.25 -2.23
N VAL A 129 -17.52 -22.39 -1.54
CA VAL A 129 -18.48 -22.81 -0.50
C VAL A 129 -17.70 -23.18 0.74
N LEU A 130 -18.21 -22.83 1.91
CA LEU A 130 -17.63 -23.25 3.19
C LEU A 130 -18.35 -24.53 3.65
N ARG A 131 -17.61 -25.60 3.88
CA ARG A 131 -18.17 -26.90 4.29
C ARG A 131 -17.70 -27.29 5.69
N ARG A 132 -18.62 -27.79 6.49
CA ARG A 132 -18.35 -28.47 7.76
C ARG A 132 -17.76 -29.87 7.52
N PRO A 133 -17.11 -30.51 8.52
CA PRO A 133 -16.57 -31.86 8.39
C PRO A 133 -17.59 -32.93 8.02
N ASP A 134 -18.88 -32.71 8.34
CA ASP A 134 -20.00 -33.58 7.95
C ASP A 134 -20.51 -33.34 6.52
N GLY A 135 -19.92 -32.37 5.79
CA GLY A 135 -20.25 -32.02 4.42
C GLY A 135 -21.33 -30.96 4.25
N MET A 136 -21.96 -30.51 5.35
CA MET A 136 -23.01 -29.47 5.35
C MET A 136 -22.42 -28.07 5.08
N ASP A 137 -23.26 -27.15 4.58
CA ASP A 137 -22.87 -25.75 4.38
C ASP A 137 -22.65 -25.07 5.74
N ALA A 138 -21.47 -24.46 5.92
CA ALA A 138 -21.11 -23.78 7.15
C ALA A 138 -21.68 -22.36 7.24
N LYS A 139 -22.15 -21.76 6.13
CA LYS A 139 -22.48 -20.33 5.99
C LYS A 139 -23.32 -19.75 7.13
N GLU A 140 -24.39 -20.44 7.53
CA GLU A 140 -25.33 -19.97 8.57
C GLU A 140 -24.86 -20.25 10.01
N THR A 141 -23.75 -20.99 10.17
CA THR A 141 -23.27 -21.47 11.47
C THR A 141 -21.92 -20.89 11.87
N LEU A 142 -21.33 -20.03 11.04
CA LEU A 142 -20.06 -19.36 11.35
C LEU A 142 -20.29 -18.30 12.41
N SER A 143 -19.38 -18.24 13.39
CA SER A 143 -19.27 -17.10 14.29
C SER A 143 -18.87 -15.83 13.51
N GLU A 144 -19.12 -14.67 14.12
CA GLU A 144 -18.70 -13.39 13.56
C GLU A 144 -17.19 -13.34 13.31
N GLY A 145 -16.40 -13.91 14.23
CA GLY A 145 -14.95 -13.99 14.11
C GLY A 145 -14.49 -14.88 12.96
N GLU A 146 -15.09 -16.08 12.80
CA GLU A 146 -14.78 -16.98 11.68
C GLU A 146 -15.10 -16.33 10.33
N ARG A 147 -16.26 -15.66 10.21
CA ARG A 147 -16.64 -14.95 8.98
C ARG A 147 -15.65 -13.85 8.63
N THR A 148 -15.26 -13.05 9.62
CA THR A 148 -14.29 -11.96 9.45
C THR A 148 -12.93 -12.50 9.03
N PHE A 149 -12.48 -13.59 9.68
CA PHE A 149 -11.20 -14.21 9.37
C PHE A 149 -11.14 -14.83 7.97
N VAL A 150 -12.18 -15.57 7.55
CA VAL A 150 -12.25 -16.13 6.19
C VAL A 150 -12.28 -15.03 5.14
N THR A 151 -13.02 -13.94 5.40
CA THR A 151 -13.08 -12.80 4.48
C THR A 151 -11.71 -12.14 4.36
N PHE A 152 -10.98 -11.99 5.47
CA PHE A 152 -9.60 -11.51 5.47
C PHE A 152 -8.67 -12.42 4.66
N LEU A 153 -8.73 -13.74 4.85
CA LEU A 153 -7.91 -14.69 4.09
C LEU A 153 -8.21 -14.65 2.59
N TYR A 154 -9.49 -14.54 2.23
CA TYR A 154 -9.91 -14.37 0.84
C TYR A 154 -9.31 -13.10 0.24
N PHE A 155 -9.46 -11.95 0.92
CA PHE A 155 -8.87 -10.70 0.49
C PHE A 155 -7.34 -10.77 0.38
N TYR A 156 -6.68 -11.38 1.38
CA TYR A 156 -5.23 -11.56 1.38
C TYR A 156 -4.74 -12.38 0.17
N HIS A 157 -5.43 -13.47 -0.18
CA HIS A 157 -5.10 -14.26 -1.37
C HIS A 157 -5.45 -13.52 -2.66
N LEU A 158 -6.50 -12.70 -2.66
CA LEU A 158 -6.82 -11.84 -3.79
C LEU A 158 -5.70 -10.82 -4.07
N LEU A 159 -5.03 -10.29 -3.04
CA LEU A 159 -3.88 -9.42 -3.21
C LEU A 159 -2.70 -10.12 -3.92
N LYS A 160 -2.55 -11.43 -3.72
CA LYS A 160 -1.51 -12.26 -4.34
C LYS A 160 -1.90 -12.80 -5.72
N GLY A 161 -3.20 -12.83 -6.03
CA GLY A 161 -3.76 -13.31 -7.29
C GLY A 161 -4.17 -12.19 -8.25
N SER A 162 -4.68 -12.61 -9.41
CA SER A 162 -5.39 -11.75 -10.36
C SER A 162 -6.90 -11.99 -10.26
N ASP A 163 -7.68 -10.91 -10.25
CA ASP A 163 -9.16 -10.92 -10.13
C ASP A 163 -9.86 -11.36 -11.44
N SER A 164 -9.11 -11.55 -12.53
CA SER A 164 -9.63 -11.81 -13.87
C SER A 164 -8.78 -12.82 -14.63
N GLU A 165 -9.44 -13.57 -15.54
CA GLU A 165 -8.82 -14.40 -16.60
C GLU A 165 -7.94 -13.61 -17.58
N SER A 166 -7.93 -12.28 -17.46
CA SER A 166 -6.91 -11.40 -18.02
C SER A 166 -6.11 -10.85 -16.86
N GLY A 167 -4.93 -11.41 -16.61
CA GLY A 167 -4.08 -11.13 -15.46
C GLY A 167 -3.50 -9.72 -15.50
N VAL A 168 -4.32 -8.74 -15.14
CA VAL A 168 -3.87 -7.37 -14.95
C VAL A 168 -3.14 -7.29 -13.60
N THR A 169 -1.87 -7.63 -13.66
CA THR A 169 -0.79 -7.44 -12.67
C THR A 169 -0.40 -5.96 -12.56
N THR A 170 -1.39 -5.11 -12.30
CA THR A 170 -1.16 -3.67 -12.08
C THR A 170 -0.65 -3.40 -10.68
N ASP A 171 0.11 -2.33 -10.55
CA ASP A 171 0.53 -1.80 -9.25
C ASP A 171 -0.67 -1.37 -8.40
N ARG A 172 -0.68 -1.72 -7.11
CA ARG A 172 -1.83 -1.53 -6.21
C ARG A 172 -1.44 -0.83 -4.91
N ILE A 173 -2.40 -0.11 -4.35
CA ILE A 173 -2.38 0.41 -2.99
C ILE A 173 -3.40 -0.40 -2.18
N VAL A 174 -3.00 -0.90 -1.02
CA VAL A 174 -3.84 -1.74 -0.16
C VAL A 174 -4.22 -0.96 1.08
N VAL A 175 -5.50 -1.03 1.46
CA VAL A 175 -6.02 -0.42 2.69
C VAL A 175 -6.70 -1.51 3.50
N PHE A 176 -6.20 -1.76 4.71
CA PHE A 176 -6.86 -2.57 5.72
C PHE A 176 -7.59 -1.64 6.69
N ASP A 177 -8.92 -1.67 6.69
CA ASP A 177 -9.75 -0.92 7.64
C ASP A 177 -10.27 -1.86 8.73
N ASP A 178 -9.69 -1.70 9.92
CA ASP A 178 -9.93 -2.46 11.14
C ASP A 178 -10.02 -3.99 10.96
N PRO A 179 -8.94 -4.65 10.51
CA PRO A 179 -8.96 -6.06 10.08
C PRO A 179 -9.17 -7.07 11.22
N VAL A 180 -9.32 -6.62 12.47
CA VAL A 180 -9.40 -7.47 13.66
C VAL A 180 -10.61 -7.17 14.57
N SER A 181 -11.66 -6.53 14.06
CA SER A 181 -12.88 -6.29 14.83
C SER A 181 -13.50 -7.63 15.29
N SER A 182 -13.83 -7.74 16.58
CA SER A 182 -14.48 -8.92 17.16
C SER A 182 -13.66 -10.23 17.08
N LEU A 183 -12.33 -10.14 17.00
CA LEU A 183 -11.45 -11.32 16.91
C LEU A 183 -10.74 -11.67 18.24
N ASP A 184 -10.58 -12.96 18.43
CA ASP A 184 -9.83 -13.63 19.49
C ASP A 184 -8.34 -13.27 19.41
N SER A 185 -7.60 -13.44 20.52
CA SER A 185 -6.17 -13.13 20.58
C SER A 185 -5.34 -13.88 19.55
N ASP A 186 -5.68 -15.15 19.27
CA ASP A 186 -4.91 -16.00 18.36
C ASP A 186 -5.06 -15.52 16.91
N ILE A 187 -6.27 -15.13 16.52
CA ILE A 187 -6.56 -14.60 15.18
C ILE A 187 -5.85 -13.27 14.96
N LEU A 188 -5.78 -12.42 15.99
CA LEU A 188 -5.06 -11.14 15.92
C LEU A 188 -3.59 -11.34 15.56
N PHE A 189 -2.91 -12.33 16.14
CA PHE A 189 -1.50 -12.61 15.83
C PHE A 189 -1.31 -13.10 14.40
N ILE A 190 -2.24 -13.92 13.89
CA ILE A 190 -2.23 -14.44 12.53
C ILE A 190 -2.39 -13.31 11.52
N VAL A 191 -3.43 -12.50 11.69
CA VAL A 191 -3.72 -11.34 10.83
C VAL A 191 -2.54 -10.37 10.83
N SER A 192 -1.97 -10.09 12.01
CA SER A 192 -0.77 -9.25 12.14
C SER A 192 0.42 -9.81 11.36
N SER A 193 0.65 -11.12 11.44
CA SER A 193 1.78 -11.78 10.76
C SER A 193 1.63 -11.76 9.24
N LEU A 194 0.41 -11.99 8.73
CA LEU A 194 0.12 -11.93 7.31
C LEU A 194 0.28 -10.52 6.74
N ILE A 195 -0.18 -9.49 7.46
CA ILE A 195 0.03 -8.08 7.05
C ILE A 195 1.52 -7.71 7.09
N LYS A 196 2.28 -8.17 8.09
CA LYS A 196 3.73 -7.97 8.12
C LYS A 196 4.45 -8.58 6.92
N ALA A 197 4.02 -9.75 6.46
CA ALA A 197 4.57 -10.36 5.26
C ALA A 197 4.37 -9.45 4.03
N LEU A 198 3.20 -8.80 3.91
CA LEU A 198 2.96 -7.81 2.85
C LEU A 198 3.86 -6.58 3.01
N PHE A 199 4.10 -6.10 4.24
CA PHE A 199 5.05 -5.01 4.45
C PHE A 199 6.45 -5.36 3.97
N ASP A 200 6.88 -6.59 4.19
CA ASP A 200 8.21 -7.05 3.76
C ASP A 200 8.30 -7.18 2.23
N GLU A 201 7.25 -7.63 1.55
CA GLU A 201 7.16 -7.62 0.07
C GLU A 201 7.31 -6.19 -0.47
N VAL A 202 6.55 -5.24 0.07
CA VAL A 202 6.61 -3.83 -0.33
C VAL A 202 7.99 -3.22 -0.07
N ARG A 203 8.60 -3.48 1.09
CA ARG A 203 9.95 -3.01 1.43
C ARG A 203 11.03 -3.55 0.50
N GLN A 204 10.87 -4.80 0.05
CA GLN A 204 11.79 -5.44 -0.89
C GLN A 204 11.54 -5.02 -2.34
N GLY A 205 10.43 -4.31 -2.61
CA GLY A 205 10.00 -3.99 -3.95
C GLY A 205 9.57 -5.21 -4.76
N THR A 206 9.23 -6.31 -4.07
CA THR A 206 8.78 -7.55 -4.70
C THR A 206 7.27 -7.50 -4.88
N GLY A 207 6.79 -7.86 -6.08
CA GLY A 207 5.36 -7.86 -6.42
C GLY A 207 4.77 -6.50 -6.78
N HIS A 208 3.44 -6.44 -6.77
CA HIS A 208 2.64 -5.35 -7.32
C HIS A 208 2.11 -4.38 -6.27
N ILE A 209 2.21 -4.70 -4.98
CA ILE A 209 1.75 -3.80 -3.92
C ILE A 209 2.82 -2.72 -3.72
N LYS A 210 2.46 -1.45 -3.85
CA LYS A 210 3.39 -0.32 -3.71
C LYS A 210 3.23 0.44 -2.40
N GLN A 211 2.07 0.33 -1.76
CA GLN A 211 1.78 0.99 -0.49
C GLN A 211 0.71 0.22 0.28
N VAL A 212 0.85 0.19 1.61
CA VAL A 212 -0.13 -0.43 2.51
C VAL A 212 -0.52 0.59 3.58
N PHE A 213 -1.82 0.76 3.78
CA PHE A 213 -2.40 1.48 4.90
C PHE A 213 -3.07 0.48 5.83
N VAL A 214 -2.83 0.63 7.14
CA VAL A 214 -3.54 -0.14 8.17
C VAL A 214 -4.19 0.86 9.11
N LEU A 215 -5.51 0.84 9.13
CA LEU A 215 -6.35 1.65 10.00
C LEU A 215 -6.92 0.71 11.06
N THR A 216 -6.85 1.10 12.33
CA THR A 216 -7.41 0.30 13.41
C THR A 216 -7.62 1.16 14.64
N HIS A 217 -8.63 0.79 15.44
CA HIS A 217 -8.82 1.32 16.79
C HIS A 217 -8.22 0.38 17.86
N ASN A 218 -7.77 -0.81 17.48
CA ASN A 218 -7.21 -1.81 18.39
C ASN A 218 -5.71 -1.54 18.64
N VAL A 219 -5.41 -1.01 19.83
CA VAL A 219 -4.05 -0.69 20.30
C VAL A 219 -3.13 -1.90 20.31
N TYR A 220 -3.62 -3.07 20.73
CA TYR A 220 -2.81 -4.29 20.78
C TYR A 220 -2.43 -4.75 19.37
N PHE A 221 -3.40 -4.80 18.46
CA PHE A 221 -3.14 -5.13 17.07
C PHE A 221 -2.20 -4.12 16.40
N HIS A 222 -2.40 -2.82 16.62
CA HIS A 222 -1.48 -1.80 16.11
C HIS A 222 -0.05 -2.02 16.63
N LYS A 223 0.11 -2.29 17.93
CA LYS A 223 1.42 -2.58 18.52
C LYS A 223 2.05 -3.83 17.90
N GLU A 224 1.27 -4.89 17.71
CA GLU A 224 1.75 -6.12 17.09
C GLU A 224 2.15 -5.89 15.64
N VAL A 225 1.29 -5.33 14.79
CA VAL A 225 1.56 -5.15 13.35
C VAL A 225 2.72 -4.20 13.08
N THR A 226 2.94 -3.19 13.94
CA THR A 226 4.04 -2.21 13.81
C THR A 226 5.35 -2.66 14.46
N PHE A 227 5.33 -3.74 15.25
CA PHE A 227 6.51 -4.30 15.87
C PHE A 227 7.51 -4.75 14.81
N ASN A 228 8.76 -4.28 14.94
CA ASN A 228 9.86 -4.65 14.07
C ASN A 228 11.13 -4.84 14.92
N ALA A 229 11.63 -6.08 14.97
CA ALA A 229 12.80 -6.44 15.77
C ALA A 229 14.11 -5.75 15.33
N ARG A 230 14.15 -5.20 14.11
CA ARG A 230 15.33 -4.47 13.60
C ARG A 230 15.40 -3.01 14.06
N ARG A 231 14.43 -2.52 14.83
CA ARG A 231 14.48 -1.16 15.41
C ARG A 231 15.53 -1.10 16.51
N THR A 232 16.48 -0.18 16.37
CA THR A 232 17.50 0.14 17.39
C THR A 232 16.93 0.99 18.54
N ASP A 233 16.00 1.89 18.23
CA ASP A 233 15.14 2.57 19.20
C ASP A 233 13.71 2.08 19.01
N ARG A 234 13.11 1.57 20.09
CA ARG A 234 11.76 0.98 20.12
C ARG A 234 10.69 1.92 19.56
N ASN A 235 10.93 3.23 19.59
CA ASN A 235 9.96 4.25 19.18
C ASN A 235 10.33 4.99 17.88
N ALA A 236 11.55 4.86 17.37
CA ALA A 236 11.99 5.63 16.20
C ALA A 236 11.29 5.16 14.91
N MET A 237 10.70 6.12 14.19
CA MET A 237 10.07 5.90 12.88
C MET A 237 11.12 5.64 11.80
N ARG A 238 10.87 4.64 10.95
CA ARG A 238 11.74 4.33 9.80
C ARG A 238 11.39 5.23 8.61
N SER A 239 12.30 5.35 7.64
CA SER A 239 12.12 6.19 6.45
C SER A 239 10.93 5.80 5.57
N GLU A 240 10.55 4.52 5.61
CA GLU A 240 9.53 3.91 4.75
C GLU A 240 8.15 3.78 5.42
N GLU A 241 7.97 4.33 6.62
CA GLU A 241 6.72 4.23 7.38
C GLU A 241 6.34 5.57 7.99
N THR A 242 5.05 5.74 8.28
CA THR A 242 4.54 6.94 8.95
C THR A 242 3.42 6.56 9.92
N PHE A 243 3.32 7.26 11.05
CA PHE A 243 2.27 7.02 12.04
C PHE A 243 1.32 8.22 12.13
N TRP A 244 0.03 7.92 12.26
CA TRP A 244 -1.03 8.93 12.28
C TRP A 244 -2.08 8.57 13.33
N VAL A 245 -2.67 9.57 13.97
CA VAL A 245 -3.80 9.41 14.89
C VAL A 245 -4.98 10.21 14.36
N VAL A 246 -6.13 9.55 14.20
CA VAL A 246 -7.39 10.21 13.89
C VAL A 246 -8.10 10.53 15.19
N ARG A 247 -8.27 11.82 15.51
CA ARG A 247 -9.01 12.30 16.68
C ARG A 247 -10.35 12.86 16.27
N LYS A 248 -11.39 12.56 17.05
CA LYS A 248 -12.72 13.16 16.92
C LYS A 248 -12.94 14.10 18.09
N SER A 249 -13.21 15.38 17.81
CA SER A 249 -13.44 16.43 18.81
C SER A 249 -14.73 17.16 18.44
N HIS A 250 -15.73 17.10 19.33
CA HIS A 250 -17.09 17.61 19.09
C HIS A 250 -17.70 17.08 17.77
N HIS A 251 -17.73 17.91 16.73
CA HIS A 251 -18.28 17.63 15.40
C HIS A 251 -17.22 17.62 14.29
N SER A 252 -15.93 17.54 14.64
CA SER A 252 -14.83 17.55 13.67
C SER A 252 -13.88 16.38 13.87
N SER A 253 -13.29 15.92 12.76
CA SER A 253 -12.24 14.90 12.75
C SER A 253 -10.92 15.57 12.35
N ARG A 254 -9.84 15.29 13.09
CA ARG A 254 -8.49 15.76 12.81
C ARG A 254 -7.55 14.58 12.66
N VAL A 255 -6.66 14.63 11.66
CA VAL A 255 -5.60 13.65 11.45
C VAL A 255 -4.28 14.28 11.89
N GLU A 256 -3.61 13.66 12.84
CA GLU A 256 -2.37 14.16 13.45
C GLU A 256 -1.20 13.23 13.08
N ALA A 257 -0.16 13.79 12.48
CA ALA A 257 1.07 13.06 12.17
C ALA A 257 1.93 12.88 13.43
N HIS A 258 2.58 11.72 13.56
CA HIS A 258 3.53 11.45 14.63
C HIS A 258 4.89 11.03 14.08
N THR A 259 5.97 11.56 14.66
CA THR A 259 7.37 11.24 14.30
C THR A 259 7.88 9.92 14.87
N SER A 260 7.06 9.26 15.70
CA SER A 260 7.31 7.99 16.37
C SER A 260 5.99 7.25 16.52
N ASN A 261 6.02 5.94 16.75
CA ASN A 261 4.80 5.19 17.04
C ASN A 261 4.13 5.77 18.31
N PRO A 262 2.92 6.37 18.22
CA PRO A 262 2.28 7.01 19.36
C PRO A 262 1.63 5.99 20.31
N ILE A 263 1.48 4.74 19.87
CA ILE A 263 0.84 3.68 20.64
C ILE A 263 1.83 3.09 21.62
N VAL A 264 1.65 3.47 22.87
CA VAL A 264 2.36 2.94 24.03
C VAL A 264 1.50 1.89 24.74
N THR A 265 2.04 1.24 25.78
CA THR A 265 1.25 0.24 26.54
C THR A 265 -0.06 0.83 27.04
N SER A 266 -1.11 0.01 27.19
CA SER A 266 -2.40 0.43 27.74
C SER A 266 -2.26 1.20 29.05
N TYR A 267 -1.27 0.84 29.87
CA TYR A 267 -0.94 1.54 31.11
C TYR A 267 -0.29 2.91 30.86
N GLU A 268 0.67 3.02 29.94
CA GLU A 268 1.30 4.31 29.60
C GLU A 268 0.30 5.28 28.93
N LEU A 269 -0.70 4.78 28.18
CA LEU A 269 -1.79 5.60 27.65
C LEU A 269 -2.61 6.26 28.75
N LEU A 270 -2.88 5.56 29.86
CA LEU A 270 -3.55 6.14 31.03
C LEU A 270 -2.74 7.32 31.58
N TRP A 271 -1.43 7.14 31.75
CA TRP A 271 -0.55 8.21 32.20
C TRP A 271 -0.43 9.36 31.19
N ALA A 272 -0.49 9.08 29.89
CA ALA A 272 -0.51 10.11 28.86
C ALA A 272 -1.73 11.03 29.01
N GLU A 273 -2.89 10.47 29.34
CA GLU A 273 -4.09 11.26 29.62
C GLU A 273 -3.96 12.10 30.90
N VAL A 274 -3.34 11.57 31.96
CA VAL A 274 -3.03 12.33 33.18
C VAL A 274 -2.04 13.49 32.92
N ARG A 275 -1.18 13.40 31.90
CA ARG A 275 -0.23 14.47 31.55
C ARG A 275 -0.85 15.61 30.72
N ARG A 276 -2.00 15.40 30.07
CA ARG A 276 -2.58 16.39 29.14
C ARG A 276 -3.14 17.61 29.86
N ALA A 277 -2.92 18.79 29.31
CA ALA A 277 -3.52 20.03 29.83
C ALA A 277 -5.01 20.16 29.45
N ASP A 278 -5.40 19.64 28.29
CA ASP A 278 -6.76 19.70 27.71
C ASP A 278 -7.59 18.42 27.99
N ARG A 279 -7.43 17.85 29.18
CA ARG A 279 -8.05 16.57 29.57
C ARG A 279 -9.57 16.68 29.75
N SER A 280 -10.30 15.59 29.49
CA SER A 280 -11.73 15.52 29.82
C SER A 280 -11.91 15.14 31.28
N ASN A 281 -12.67 15.95 32.03
CA ASN A 281 -13.00 15.70 33.43
C ASN A 281 -13.81 14.40 33.64
N LEU A 282 -14.49 13.93 32.59
CA LEU A 282 -15.25 12.67 32.61
C LEU A 282 -14.32 11.46 32.41
N SER A 283 -13.31 11.55 31.56
CA SER A 283 -12.42 10.41 31.29
C SER A 283 -11.34 10.25 32.37
N ILE A 284 -10.94 11.34 33.04
CA ILE A 284 -9.88 11.31 34.05
C ILE A 284 -10.24 10.44 35.26
N GLN A 285 -11.53 10.36 35.65
CA GLN A 285 -12.00 9.51 36.74
C GLN A 285 -11.62 8.03 36.53
N ASN A 286 -12.06 7.48 35.39
CA ASN A 286 -11.78 6.09 35.03
C ASN A 286 -10.28 5.85 34.83
N THR A 287 -9.56 6.85 34.31
CA THR A 287 -8.12 6.77 34.09
C THR A 287 -7.33 6.68 35.41
N LEU A 288 -7.64 7.52 36.39
CA LEU A 288 -7.01 7.44 37.71
C LEU A 288 -7.34 6.12 38.42
N ARG A 289 -8.59 5.64 38.34
CA ARG A 289 -8.98 4.33 38.87
C ARG A 289 -8.10 3.21 38.31
N ARG A 290 -8.03 3.11 36.97
CA ARG A 290 -7.28 2.05 36.29
C ARG A 290 -5.79 2.11 36.62
N ILE A 291 -5.22 3.30 36.83
CA ILE A 291 -3.83 3.43 37.25
C ILE A 291 -3.65 2.90 38.69
N LEU A 292 -4.48 3.35 39.63
CA LEU A 292 -4.38 2.96 41.04
C LEU A 292 -4.62 1.45 41.21
N GLU A 293 -5.68 0.91 40.59
CA GLU A 293 -5.98 -0.53 40.63
C GLU A 293 -4.87 -1.36 39.99
N ASN A 294 -4.43 -1.01 38.77
CA ASN A 294 -3.42 -1.80 38.08
C ASN A 294 -2.09 -1.81 38.83
N TYR A 295 -1.68 -0.66 39.39
CA TYR A 295 -0.39 -0.54 40.06
C TYR A 295 -0.40 -1.05 41.50
N PHE A 296 -1.33 -0.58 42.33
CA PHE A 296 -1.34 -0.92 43.75
C PHE A 296 -2.08 -2.21 44.04
N LYS A 297 -3.20 -2.49 43.36
CA LYS A 297 -4.02 -3.68 43.67
C LYS A 297 -3.54 -4.92 42.90
N ILE A 298 -3.41 -4.83 41.59
CA ILE A 298 -3.05 -5.98 40.73
C ILE A 298 -1.56 -6.32 40.85
N LEU A 299 -0.68 -5.33 40.70
CA LEU A 299 0.77 -5.56 40.74
C LEU A 299 1.33 -5.49 42.18
N GLY A 300 0.84 -4.57 43.00
CA GLY A 300 1.36 -4.30 44.35
C GLY A 300 0.66 -5.07 45.48
N GLY A 301 -0.48 -5.74 45.22
CA GLY A 301 -1.24 -6.49 46.23
C GLY A 301 -1.75 -5.66 47.43
N SER A 302 -1.78 -4.32 47.32
CA SER A 302 -2.21 -3.40 48.38
C SER A 302 -3.68 -3.03 48.21
N ASP A 303 -4.43 -2.96 49.32
CA ASP A 303 -5.83 -2.55 49.27
C ASP A 303 -5.99 -1.03 49.39
N THR A 304 -7.14 -0.51 48.98
CA THR A 304 -7.47 0.93 49.04
C THR A 304 -7.44 1.47 50.46
N ASP A 305 -7.83 0.64 51.43
CA ASP A 305 -7.82 0.99 52.85
C ASP A 305 -6.39 1.15 53.39
N ASP A 306 -5.46 0.30 52.97
CA ASP A 306 -4.05 0.40 53.34
C ASP A 306 -3.44 1.71 52.84
N ILE A 307 -3.76 2.07 51.59
CA ILE A 307 -3.33 3.33 50.99
C ILE A 307 -3.93 4.53 51.74
N CYS A 308 -5.22 4.48 52.06
CA CYS A 308 -5.89 5.55 52.81
C CYS A 308 -5.31 5.72 54.22
N ASN A 309 -4.81 4.64 54.84
CA ASN A 309 -4.22 4.68 56.18
C ASN A 309 -2.85 5.35 56.22
N LEU A 310 -2.20 5.59 55.07
CA LEU A 310 -0.96 6.37 54.96
C LEU A 310 -1.18 7.89 55.11
N PHE A 311 -2.44 8.33 55.15
CA PHE A 311 -2.82 9.73 55.28
C PHE A 311 -3.46 10.02 56.64
N GLU A 312 -3.33 11.27 57.11
CA GLU A 312 -3.92 11.76 58.35
C GLU A 312 -4.77 13.01 58.12
N GLY A 313 -5.70 13.29 59.04
CA GLY A 313 -6.51 14.50 59.05
C GLY A 313 -7.32 14.72 57.76
N ARG A 314 -7.25 15.94 57.21
CA ARG A 314 -8.02 16.35 56.03
C ARG A 314 -7.65 15.57 54.77
N GLU A 315 -6.37 15.26 54.58
CA GLU A 315 -5.90 14.52 53.39
C GLU A 315 -6.46 13.09 53.35
N LYS A 316 -6.62 12.44 54.52
CA LYS A 316 -7.24 11.12 54.61
C LYS A 316 -8.68 11.14 54.10
N VAL A 317 -9.43 12.19 54.40
CA VAL A 317 -10.81 12.37 53.93
C VAL A 317 -10.85 12.57 52.42
N ILE A 318 -9.96 13.40 51.87
CA ILE A 318 -9.89 13.63 50.42
C ILE A 318 -9.42 12.37 49.68
N CYS A 319 -8.51 11.59 50.23
CA CYS A 319 -8.06 10.30 49.69
C CYS A 319 -9.20 9.28 49.61
N ARG A 320 -10.00 9.14 50.67
CA ARG A 320 -11.21 8.32 50.64
C ARG A 320 -12.24 8.83 49.62
N SER A 321 -12.41 10.15 49.53
CA SER A 321 -13.27 10.79 48.54
C SER A 321 -12.80 10.51 47.11
N LEU A 322 -11.49 10.54 46.86
CA LEU A 322 -10.89 10.18 45.58
C LEU A 322 -11.23 8.74 45.19
N PHE A 323 -10.99 7.77 46.08
CA PHE A 323 -11.31 6.36 45.80
C PHE A 323 -12.80 6.14 45.54
N SER A 324 -13.67 6.82 46.28
CA SER A 324 -15.12 6.79 46.02
C SER A 324 -15.45 7.38 44.65
N TRP A 325 -14.88 8.54 44.31
CA TRP A 325 -15.13 9.26 43.08
C TRP A 325 -14.65 8.51 41.82
N VAL A 326 -13.47 7.90 41.88
CA VAL A 326 -12.93 7.13 40.75
C VAL A 326 -13.69 5.81 40.56
N ASN A 327 -14.22 5.20 41.63
CA ASN A 327 -15.06 4.01 41.56
C ASN A 327 -16.45 4.32 40.98
N ASP A 328 -17.06 5.44 41.38
CA ASP A 328 -18.38 5.85 40.88
C ASP A 328 -18.35 6.19 39.38
N GLY A 329 -17.30 6.87 38.93
CA GLY A 329 -17.07 7.18 37.51
C GLY A 329 -16.87 5.96 36.58
N SER A 330 -16.82 4.74 37.12
CA SER A 330 -16.65 3.50 36.35
C SER A 330 -17.97 2.82 35.91
N HIS A 331 -19.11 3.25 36.45
CA HIS A 331 -20.43 2.63 36.28
C HIS A 331 -21.36 3.35 35.30
N PHE A 332 -20.84 4.01 34.25
CA PHE A 332 -21.67 4.75 33.29
C PHE A 332 -22.54 3.82 32.39
N ALA A 333 -23.63 3.32 32.98
CA ALA A 333 -24.91 3.09 32.35
C ALA A 333 -25.91 3.98 33.09
N HIS A 334 -26.32 5.10 32.45
CA HIS A 334 -27.37 6.03 32.86
C HIS A 334 -27.84 5.97 34.33
N ASP A 335 -27.35 6.88 35.17
CA ASP A 335 -28.08 7.22 36.39
C ASP A 335 -28.15 8.74 36.58
N ASP A 336 -29.33 9.22 36.99
CA ASP A 336 -29.83 10.61 36.88
C ASP A 336 -29.20 11.62 37.89
N LEU A 337 -28.07 11.30 38.51
CA LEU A 337 -27.36 12.22 39.42
C LEU A 337 -26.18 12.91 38.71
N TYR A 338 -26.43 14.10 38.15
CA TYR A 338 -25.39 14.96 37.59
C TYR A 338 -24.58 15.62 38.70
N VAL A 339 -23.49 14.98 39.14
CA VAL A 339 -22.48 15.65 39.98
C VAL A 339 -21.65 16.57 39.07
N ALA A 340 -21.83 17.88 39.22
CA ALA A 340 -21.01 18.86 38.50
C ALA A 340 -19.53 18.67 38.87
N VAL A 341 -18.71 18.26 37.91
CA VAL A 341 -17.27 18.09 38.11
C VAL A 341 -16.60 19.46 37.95
N ASP A 342 -16.27 20.09 39.08
CA ASP A 342 -15.53 21.35 39.14
C ASP A 342 -14.02 21.11 38.92
N ASP A 343 -13.38 21.95 38.11
CA ASP A 343 -11.94 21.88 37.80
C ASP A 343 -11.09 21.95 39.08
N ALA A 344 -11.51 22.74 40.07
CA ALA A 344 -10.83 22.84 41.36
C ALA A 344 -10.85 21.52 42.15
N MET A 345 -11.94 20.76 42.05
CA MET A 345 -12.04 19.44 42.66
C MET A 345 -11.11 18.43 41.96
N VAL A 346 -11.04 18.47 40.63
CA VAL A 346 -10.15 17.60 39.84
C VAL A 346 -8.68 17.88 40.16
N GLU A 347 -8.28 19.15 40.28
CA GLU A 347 -6.92 19.49 40.71
C GLU A 347 -6.60 18.97 42.11
N SER A 348 -7.52 19.13 43.07
CA SER A 348 -7.37 18.58 44.42
C SER A 348 -7.17 17.05 44.40
N TYR A 349 -7.92 16.35 43.55
CA TYR A 349 -7.78 14.91 43.36
C TYR A 349 -6.48 14.49 42.68
N LEU A 350 -5.98 15.26 41.72
CA LEU A 350 -4.67 15.01 41.10
C LEU A 350 -3.53 15.22 42.10
N ASN A 351 -3.65 16.20 43.00
CA ASN A 351 -2.68 16.42 44.07
C ASN A 351 -2.64 15.24 45.04
N ILE A 352 -3.81 14.74 45.47
CA ILE A 352 -3.88 13.54 46.32
C ILE A 352 -3.41 12.30 45.57
N PHE A 353 -3.73 12.16 44.28
CA PHE A 353 -3.22 11.07 43.45
C PHE A 353 -1.69 11.05 43.42
N LYS A 354 -1.02 12.21 43.25
CA LYS A 354 0.46 12.30 43.39
C LYS A 354 0.91 11.93 44.80
N ALA A 355 0.21 12.43 45.83
CA ALA A 355 0.54 12.16 47.22
C ALA A 355 0.46 10.66 47.58
N ILE A 356 -0.42 9.89 46.95
CA ILE A 356 -0.49 8.42 47.12
C ILE A 356 0.85 7.79 46.76
N PHE A 357 1.43 8.12 45.60
CA PHE A 357 2.75 7.59 45.21
C PHE A 357 3.87 8.06 46.14
N VAL A 358 3.79 9.29 46.67
CA VAL A 358 4.77 9.79 47.65
C VAL A 358 4.70 9.00 48.95
N LYS A 359 3.51 8.89 49.54
CA LYS A 359 3.29 8.24 50.85
C LYS A 359 3.51 6.73 50.80
N SER A 360 3.28 6.10 49.66
CA SER A 360 3.58 4.68 49.42
C SER A 360 5.05 4.42 49.02
N GLY A 361 5.92 5.43 48.98
CA GLY A 361 7.34 5.27 48.65
C GLY A 361 7.63 5.02 47.16
N HIS A 362 6.66 5.23 46.28
CA HIS A 362 6.72 4.95 44.84
C HIS A 362 6.81 6.23 43.98
N LEU A 363 7.34 7.32 44.54
CA LEU A 363 7.50 8.61 43.84
C LEU A 363 8.35 8.49 42.56
N ALA A 364 9.36 7.62 42.55
CA ALA A 364 10.19 7.38 41.38
C ALA A 364 9.35 6.92 40.16
N HIS A 365 8.37 6.04 40.39
CA HIS A 365 7.44 5.59 39.35
C HIS A 365 6.55 6.73 38.85
N TYR A 366 6.01 7.55 39.76
CA TYR A 366 5.22 8.73 39.38
C TYR A 366 6.04 9.71 38.53
N LYS A 367 7.25 10.09 38.97
CA LYS A 367 8.14 10.99 38.22
C LYS A 367 8.46 10.42 36.82
N MET A 368 8.78 9.13 36.75
CA MET A 368 9.01 8.41 35.48
C MET A 368 7.80 8.50 34.55
N MET A 369 6.60 8.19 35.05
CA MET A 369 5.39 8.19 34.23
C MET A 369 4.91 9.60 33.87
N MET A 370 5.20 10.61 34.70
CA MET A 370 4.93 12.02 34.38
C MET A 370 5.97 12.63 33.44
N ARG A 371 7.06 11.91 33.14
CA ARG A 371 8.22 12.41 32.37
C ARG A 371 8.86 13.65 33.02
N GLU A 372 8.82 13.72 34.34
CA GLU A 372 9.54 14.72 35.13
C GLU A 372 11.02 14.30 35.23
N ALA A 373 11.96 15.24 35.11
CA ALA A 373 13.39 14.95 35.24
C ALA A 373 13.68 14.38 36.64
N TYR A 374 14.45 13.29 36.69
CA TYR A 374 14.87 12.67 37.94
C TYR A 374 15.80 13.63 38.68
N SER A 375 15.31 14.28 39.73
CA SER A 375 16.11 14.93 40.75
C SER A 375 16.11 14.01 41.96
N ASP A 376 17.28 13.48 42.27
CA ASP A 376 17.50 12.69 43.47
C ASP A 376 17.58 13.67 44.66
N ASP A 377 16.47 13.78 45.39
CA ASP A 377 16.35 14.66 46.56
C ASP A 377 17.30 14.21 47.70
N SER A 378 17.90 13.02 47.61
CA SER A 378 18.89 12.52 48.55
C SER A 378 20.26 13.23 48.43
N GLU A 379 20.63 13.73 47.25
CA GLU A 379 21.86 14.53 47.09
C GLU A 379 21.74 15.94 47.67
N ILE A 380 20.53 16.51 47.68
CA ILE A 380 20.28 17.85 48.24
C ILE A 380 20.32 17.78 49.78
N ALA A 381 19.79 16.72 50.39
CA ALA A 381 19.90 16.50 51.83
C ALA A 381 21.36 16.30 52.29
N ALA A 382 22.18 15.57 51.51
CA ALA A 382 23.60 15.38 51.80
C ALA A 382 24.39 16.70 51.70
N LYS A 383 24.16 17.51 50.65
CA LYS A 383 24.82 18.81 50.47
C LYS A 383 24.42 19.85 51.51
N THR A 384 23.18 19.77 52.03
CA THR A 384 22.69 20.68 53.07
C THR A 384 23.29 20.34 54.45
N GLN A 385 23.57 19.07 54.72
CA GLN A 385 24.26 18.63 55.95
C GLN A 385 25.77 18.95 55.92
N GLU A 386 26.44 18.82 54.77
CA GLU A 386 27.85 19.24 54.60
C GLU A 386 28.01 20.76 54.78
N GLN A 387 27.11 21.57 54.23
CA GLN A 387 27.18 23.04 54.38
C GLN A 387 26.86 23.53 55.81
N GLN A 388 26.04 22.80 56.58
CA GLN A 388 25.81 23.12 57.99
C GLN A 388 26.95 22.68 58.91
N ALA A 389 27.66 21.60 58.56
CA ALA A 389 28.86 21.16 59.29
C ALA A 389 30.04 22.12 59.09
N ASP A 390 30.27 22.61 57.87
CA ASP A 390 31.32 23.59 57.58
C ASP A 390 31.05 24.96 58.22
N ALA A 391 29.79 25.37 58.33
CA ALA A 391 29.41 26.61 59.00
C ALA A 391 29.59 26.56 60.53
N GLN A 392 29.52 25.38 61.15
CA GLN A 392 29.77 25.20 62.59
C GLN A 392 31.25 25.02 62.93
N GLY A 393 32.07 24.49 62.00
CA GLY A 393 33.52 24.38 62.16
C GLY A 393 34.27 25.72 62.10
N ALA A 394 33.74 26.70 61.37
CA ALA A 394 34.37 28.01 61.20
C ALA A 394 34.17 28.99 62.37
N VAL A 395 33.33 28.64 63.37
CA VAL A 395 33.05 29.50 64.54
C VAL A 395 33.92 29.13 65.75
N HIS A 396 34.74 28.08 65.66
CA HIS A 396 35.61 27.61 66.75
C HIS A 396 37.11 27.47 66.38
N ALA A 397 37.57 28.14 65.32
CA ALA A 397 38.99 28.27 64.98
C ALA A 397 39.53 29.68 65.25
#